data_AF-A0A6I1NFN7-F1
#
_entry.id   AF-A0A6I1NFN7-F1
#
_cell.length_a   1.000
_cell.length_b   1.000
_cell.length_c   1.000
_cell.angle_alpha   90.00
_cell.angle_beta   90.00
_cell.angle_gamma   90.00
#
_symmetry.space_group_name_H-M   'P 1'
#
loop_
_entity.id
_entity.type
_entity.pdbx_description
1 polymer ?
#
loop_
_entity_poly.entity_id
_entity_poly.type
_entity_poly.pdbx_seq_one_letter_code
_entity_poly.pdbx_strand_id
1 'polypeptide(L)'
;MLKVKHNCFYIALAMVAAASVSAAERPKISNPIELKSGQCVAADEIFEQGEVIQGHANGVAQVCANVQGRGVWLTIDKDSSKFLK
;
A
#
# COMPACT_ATOMS: atom_id res chain seq x y z
N MET A 1 25.36 -50.88 24.83
CA MET A 1 25.23 -49.91 25.95
C MET A 1 24.78 -48.57 25.39
N LEU A 2 23.61 -48.11 25.84
CA LEU A 2 22.88 -46.92 25.39
C LEU A 2 23.49 -45.64 25.99
N LYS A 3 23.56 -44.54 25.21
CA LYS A 3 23.37 -43.19 25.74
C LYS A 3 22.83 -42.24 24.67
N VAL A 4 21.52 -42.04 24.69
CA VAL A 4 20.76 -41.05 23.92
C VAL A 4 20.58 -39.80 24.78
N LYS A 5 21.02 -38.63 24.28
CA LYS A 5 20.50 -37.30 24.65
C LYS A 5 20.17 -36.60 23.34
N HIS A 6 18.92 -36.67 22.90
CA HIS A 6 17.87 -35.68 23.13
C HIS A 6 18.11 -34.34 22.43
N ASN A 7 17.25 -34.12 21.41
CA ASN A 7 16.65 -32.85 21.03
C ASN A 7 17.52 -31.86 20.24
N CYS A 8 17.26 -31.74 18.94
CA CYS A 8 16.26 -30.77 18.49
C CYS A 8 15.97 -31.01 17.00
N PHE A 9 14.92 -31.78 16.78
CA PHE A 9 14.22 -31.89 15.51
C PHE A 9 13.45 -30.58 15.32
N TYR A 10 13.98 -29.60 14.59
CA TYR A 10 13.15 -28.58 13.95
C TYR A 10 13.82 -28.11 12.65
N ILE A 11 13.33 -28.72 11.58
CA ILE A 11 13.31 -28.19 10.22
C ILE A 11 12.64 -26.81 10.30
N ALA A 12 13.41 -25.73 10.16
CA ALA A 12 12.86 -24.41 9.88
C ALA A 12 13.50 -23.93 8.58
N LEU A 13 12.90 -24.42 7.50
CA LEU A 13 13.04 -23.92 6.14
C LEU A 13 12.77 -22.41 6.18
N ALA A 14 13.82 -21.62 6.24
CA ALA A 14 13.76 -20.18 6.06
C ALA A 14 13.40 -19.92 4.59
N MET A 15 12.11 -19.99 4.28
CA MET A 15 11.58 -19.44 3.04
C MET A 15 11.81 -17.94 3.10
N VAL A 16 12.88 -17.50 2.45
CA VAL A 16 13.05 -16.14 2.00
C VAL A 16 11.94 -15.92 1.00
N ALA A 17 10.77 -15.50 1.47
CA ALA A 17 9.73 -14.93 0.62
C ALA A 17 10.33 -13.63 0.07
N ALA A 18 11.07 -13.76 -1.03
CA ALA A 18 11.41 -12.65 -1.87
C ALA A 18 10.07 -12.04 -2.27
N ALA A 19 9.71 -10.92 -1.64
CA ALA A 19 8.63 -10.07 -2.10
C ALA A 19 9.05 -9.58 -3.48
N SER A 20 8.69 -10.34 -4.51
CA SER A 20 8.69 -9.87 -5.87
C SER A 20 7.75 -8.67 -5.87
N VAL A 21 8.32 -7.46 -5.84
CA VAL A 21 7.59 -6.24 -6.15
C VAL A 21 7.28 -6.34 -7.65
N SER A 22 6.31 -7.17 -8.00
CA SER A 22 5.61 -7.01 -9.25
C SER A 22 4.88 -5.69 -9.10
N ALA A 23 5.09 -4.77 -10.05
CA ALA A 23 4.16 -3.71 -10.31
C ALA A 23 2.82 -4.37 -10.68
N ALA A 24 2.10 -4.83 -9.65
CA ALA A 24 0.81 -5.45 -9.81
C ALA A 24 -0.09 -4.38 -10.40
N GLU A 25 -0.69 -4.69 -11.54
CA GLU A 25 -1.68 -3.84 -12.18
C GLU A 25 -2.70 -3.43 -11.11
N ARG A 26 -2.92 -2.11 -10.97
CA ARG A 26 -3.79 -1.61 -9.91
C ARG A 26 -5.21 -2.12 -10.13
N PRO A 27 -5.94 -2.47 -9.05
CA PRO A 27 -7.33 -2.83 -9.17
C PRO A 27 -8.11 -1.65 -9.75
N LYS A 28 -8.82 -1.92 -10.85
CA LYS A 28 -9.68 -0.94 -11.51
C LYS A 28 -11.09 -1.02 -10.98
N ILE A 29 -11.81 0.08 -11.07
CA ILE A 29 -13.19 0.19 -10.61
C ILE A 29 -14.06 0.75 -11.73
N SER A 30 -15.25 0.17 -11.90
CA SER A 30 -16.26 0.66 -12.85
C SER A 30 -17.42 1.34 -12.15
N ASN A 31 -17.66 1.04 -10.87
CA ASN A 31 -18.72 1.65 -10.08
C ASN A 31 -18.20 2.11 -8.70
N PRO A 32 -18.36 3.40 -8.32
CA PRO A 32 -17.93 3.92 -7.02
C PRO A 32 -18.50 3.20 -5.79
N ILE A 33 -19.62 2.47 -5.92
CA ILE A 33 -20.22 1.69 -4.83
C ILE A 33 -19.31 0.53 -4.39
N GLU A 34 -18.42 0.06 -5.26
CA GLU A 34 -17.49 -1.04 -4.98
C GLU A 34 -16.30 -0.61 -4.11
N LEU A 35 -16.17 0.70 -3.84
CA LEU A 35 -15.09 1.22 -3.00
C LEU A 35 -15.22 0.75 -1.56
N LYS A 36 -14.11 0.25 -1.04
CA LYS A 36 -14.00 -0.03 0.40
C LYS A 36 -13.78 1.29 1.14
N SER A 37 -14.16 1.28 2.41
CA SER A 37 -13.92 2.38 3.34
C SER A 37 -12.45 2.81 3.32
N GLY A 38 -12.20 4.10 3.13
CA GLY A 38 -10.86 4.68 3.09
C GLY A 38 -10.11 4.57 1.77
N GLN A 39 -10.66 3.91 0.75
CA GLN A 39 -10.07 3.87 -0.60
C GLN A 39 -10.43 5.10 -1.41
N CYS A 40 -9.50 5.56 -2.24
CA CYS A 40 -9.69 6.64 -3.19
C CYS A 40 -9.69 6.12 -4.63
N VAL A 41 -10.21 6.92 -5.56
CA VAL A 41 -10.19 6.59 -6.99
C VAL A 41 -9.59 7.74 -7.78
N ALA A 42 -8.72 7.41 -8.73
CA ALA A 42 -8.26 8.34 -9.75
C ALA A 42 -8.04 7.57 -11.07
N ALA A 43 -8.51 8.13 -12.19
CA ALA A 43 -8.41 7.49 -13.51
C ALA A 43 -8.86 6.01 -13.53
N ASP A 44 -9.97 5.72 -12.85
CA ASP A 44 -10.56 4.37 -12.72
C ASP A 44 -9.71 3.35 -11.94
N GLU A 45 -8.62 3.79 -11.31
CA GLU A 45 -7.78 2.96 -10.45
C GLU A 45 -8.08 3.23 -8.97
N ILE A 46 -8.03 2.17 -8.16
CA ILE A 46 -8.21 2.24 -6.72
C ILE A 46 -6.85 2.51 -6.04
N PHE A 47 -6.88 3.43 -5.09
CA PHE A 47 -5.75 3.83 -4.26
C PHE A 47 -6.07 3.56 -2.79
N GLU A 48 -5.10 2.99 -2.10
CA GLU A 48 -5.13 2.76 -0.66
C GLU A 48 -4.73 4.03 0.11
N GLN A 49 -5.07 4.05 1.40
CA GLN A 49 -4.68 5.13 2.30
C GLN A 49 -3.16 5.31 2.31
N GLY A 50 -2.71 6.55 2.18
CA GLY A 50 -1.29 6.94 2.17
C GLY A 50 -0.66 6.93 0.78
N GLU A 51 -1.34 6.40 -0.24
CA GLU A 51 -0.84 6.46 -1.61
C GLU A 51 -0.92 7.87 -2.16
N VAL A 52 0.09 8.24 -2.95
CA VAL A 52 0.27 9.58 -3.50
C VAL A 52 0.18 9.52 -5.02
N ILE A 53 -0.64 10.40 -5.60
CA ILE A 53 -0.62 10.67 -7.04
C ILE A 53 0.00 12.04 -7.29
N GLN A 54 0.86 12.12 -8.30
CA GLN A 54 1.39 13.39 -8.75
C GLN A 54 0.58 13.84 -9.97
N GLY A 55 -0.19 14.91 -9.80
CA GLY A 55 -0.92 15.54 -10.90
C GLY A 55 0.06 16.07 -11.94
N HIS A 56 -0.06 15.58 -13.19
CA HIS A 56 0.81 15.95 -14.31
C HIS A 56 0.72 17.45 -14.68
N ALA A 57 -0.41 18.10 -14.38
CA ALA A 57 -0.57 19.54 -14.54
C ALA A 57 -0.41 20.22 -13.18
N ASN A 58 0.60 21.09 -13.04
CA ASN A 58 0.88 21.97 -11.89
C ASN A 58 1.66 21.37 -10.70
N GLY A 59 2.16 20.12 -10.79
CA GLY A 59 3.07 19.58 -9.78
C GLY A 59 2.43 19.43 -8.39
N VAL A 60 1.12 19.24 -8.38
CA VAL A 60 0.31 19.04 -7.18
C VAL A 60 0.37 17.57 -6.81
N ALA A 61 0.90 17.26 -5.62
CA ALA A 61 0.80 15.93 -5.07
C ALA A 61 -0.54 15.80 -4.34
N GLN A 62 -1.24 14.69 -4.52
CA GLN A 62 -2.43 14.37 -3.73
C GLN A 62 -2.18 13.06 -2.99
N VAL A 63 -2.56 13.02 -1.71
CA VAL A 63 -2.50 11.81 -0.88
C VAL A 63 -3.90 11.31 -0.61
N CYS A 64 -4.11 10.00 -0.74
CA CYS A 64 -5.36 9.38 -0.34
C CYS A 64 -5.39 9.28 1.19
N ALA A 65 -6.34 9.96 1.83
CA ALA A 65 -6.52 9.91 3.27
C ALA A 65 -7.86 9.28 3.64
N ASN A 66 -7.89 8.54 4.74
CA ASN A 66 -9.13 8.04 5.31
C ASN A 66 -9.64 9.04 6.36
N VAL A 67 -10.78 9.67 6.09
CA VAL A 67 -11.47 10.57 7.02
C VAL A 67 -12.83 9.96 7.37
N GLN A 68 -12.97 9.48 8.61
CA GLN A 68 -14.21 8.86 9.10
C GLN A 68 -14.72 7.70 8.22
N GLY A 69 -13.82 6.87 7.71
CA GLY A 69 -14.16 5.74 6.84
C GLY A 69 -14.35 6.11 5.36
N ARG A 70 -14.15 7.37 4.99
CA ARG A 70 -14.24 7.84 3.60
C ARG A 70 -12.85 8.12 3.06
N GLY A 71 -12.55 7.60 1.87
CA GLY A 71 -11.35 7.99 1.13
C GLY A 71 -11.52 9.42 0.58
N VAL A 72 -10.58 10.30 0.88
CA VAL A 72 -10.56 11.70 0.47
C VAL A 72 -9.18 12.02 -0.08
N TRP A 73 -9.12 12.66 -1.26
CA TRP A 73 -7.88 13.20 -1.80
C TRP A 73 -7.51 14.50 -1.11
N LEU A 74 -6.39 14.51 -0.39
CA LEU A 74 -5.82 15.73 0.18
C LEU A 74 -4.73 16.24 -0.74
N THR A 75 -4.86 17.50 -1.15
CA THR A 75 -3.85 18.18 -1.96
C THR A 75 -2.71 18.66 -1.07
N ILE A 76 -1.49 18.29 -1.43
CA ILE A 76 -0.24 18.72 -0.81
C ILE A 76 0.35 19.79 -1.72
N ASP A 77 0.35 21.03 -1.23
CA ASP A 77 0.98 22.14 -1.92
C ASP A 77 2.49 21.91 -2.04
N LYS A 78 3.07 22.38 -3.15
CA LYS A 78 4.47 22.13 -3.50
C LYS A 78 5.45 22.68 -2.45
N ASP A 79 5.09 23.75 -1.73
CA ASP A 79 5.92 24.28 -0.62
C ASP A 79 5.91 23.40 0.64
N SER A 80 4.89 22.53 0.78
CA SER A 80 4.73 21.61 1.92
C SER A 80 5.46 20.27 1.75
N SER A 81 6.01 20.01 0.56
CA SER A 81 6.76 18.77 0.25
C SER A 81 8.08 18.63 1.03
N LYS A 82 8.53 19.68 1.73
CA LYS A 82 9.70 19.66 2.64
C LYS A 82 9.53 18.70 3.83
N PHE A 83 8.31 18.26 4.13
CA PHE A 83 7.99 17.35 5.24
C PHE A 83 7.89 15.87 4.84
N LEU A 84 8.06 15.53 3.56
CA LEU A 84 7.96 14.15 3.03
C LEU A 84 9.34 13.51 2.77
N LYS A 85 10.38 13.93 3.51
CA LYS A 85 11.71 13.31 3.47
C LYS A 85 11.87 12.23 4.53
#